data_AF-A0A816BJA8-F1
#
_entry.id   AF-A0A816BJA8-F1
#
_cell.length_a   1.000
_cell.length_b   1.000
_cell.length_c   1.000
_cell.angle_alpha   90.00
_cell.angle_beta   90.00
_cell.angle_gamma   90.00
#
_symmetry.space_group_name_H-M   'P 1'
#
loop_
_entity.id
_entity.type
_entity.pdbx_description
1 polymer ?
#
loop_
_entity_poly.entity_id
_entity_poly.type
_entity_poly.pdbx_seq_one_letter_code
_entity_poly.pdbx_strand_id
1 'polypeptide(L)'
;MSRYLLQRIAEEFGTQVSFHPKPIAGDWNGAGCHTNFSTLFMREPNGINAIHTAIERLKARHHTHIKVYGASIRIPRQVDEEKCGYFEDRRPAWNCDPYAVTSIIVRTVCLGEQD
;
A
#
# COMPACT_ATOMS: atom_id res chain seq x y z
N MET A 1 -5.11 -6.59 14.70
CA MET A 1 -6.41 -7.06 15.21
C MET A 1 -7.29 -7.71 14.15
N SER A 2 -7.59 -7.07 13.02
CA SER A 2 -8.55 -7.64 12.03
C SER A 2 -8.17 -9.02 11.49
N ARG A 3 -6.88 -9.29 11.21
CA ARG A 3 -6.40 -10.63 10.81
C ARG A 3 -6.71 -11.71 11.84
N TYR A 4 -6.59 -11.38 13.13
CA TYR A 4 -6.90 -12.29 14.22
C TYR A 4 -8.39 -12.65 14.21
N LEU A 5 -9.28 -11.65 14.15
CA LEU A 5 -10.73 -11.88 14.11
C LEU A 5 -11.13 -12.74 12.89
N LEU A 6 -10.55 -12.47 11.73
CA LEU A 6 -10.78 -13.25 10.51
C LEU A 6 -10.39 -14.73 10.70
N GLN A 7 -9.25 -15.02 11.32
CA GLN A 7 -8.82 -16.38 11.61
C GLN A 7 -9.72 -17.06 12.65
N ARG A 8 -10.15 -16.32 13.68
CA ARG A 8 -11.06 -16.85 14.72
C ARG A 8 -12.42 -17.24 14.16
N ILE A 9 -13.00 -16.41 13.30
CA ILE A 9 -14.24 -16.74 12.61
C ILE A 9 -14.03 -17.95 11.70
N ALA A 10 -12.97 -17.97 10.90
CA ALA A 10 -12.70 -19.10 10.00
C ALA A 10 -12.61 -20.44 10.75
N GLU A 11 -12.01 -20.45 11.94
CA GLU A 11 -11.93 -21.62 12.82
C GLU A 11 -13.31 -22.11 13.28
N GLU A 12 -14.23 -21.22 13.65
CA GLU A 12 -15.61 -21.58 14.03
C GLU A 12 -16.37 -22.28 12.89
N PHE A 13 -16.05 -21.92 11.64
CA PHE A 13 -16.63 -22.55 10.45
C PHE A 13 -15.82 -23.76 9.94
N GLY A 14 -14.74 -24.16 10.62
CA GLY A 14 -13.89 -25.28 10.18
C GLY A 14 -13.13 -24.99 8.88
N THR A 15 -12.83 -23.73 8.60
CA THR A 15 -12.13 -23.25 7.39
C THR A 15 -10.77 -22.62 7.72
N GLN A 16 -9.92 -22.44 6.71
CA GLN A 16 -8.61 -21.82 6.86
C GLN A 16 -8.48 -20.58 5.97
N VAL A 17 -7.80 -19.56 6.50
CA VAL A 17 -7.46 -18.33 5.77
C VAL A 17 -5.99 -18.37 5.38
N SER A 18 -5.71 -18.26 4.08
CA SER A 18 -4.34 -18.12 3.57
C SER A 18 -3.97 -16.65 3.42
N PHE A 19 -2.79 -16.30 3.93
CA PHE A 19 -2.17 -15.00 3.67
C PHE A 19 -1.19 -15.00 2.50
N HIS A 20 -1.05 -16.13 1.79
CA HIS A 20 -0.11 -16.24 0.68
C HIS A 20 -0.50 -15.29 -0.47
N PRO A 21 0.44 -14.50 -1.05
CA PRO A 21 0.12 -13.52 -2.09
C PRO A 21 -0.30 -14.13 -3.44
N LYS A 22 -0.06 -15.44 -3.65
CA LYS A 22 -0.49 -16.17 -4.84
C LYS A 22 -0.88 -17.59 -4.43
N PRO A 23 -2.04 -17.80 -3.80
CA PRO A 23 -2.38 -19.10 -3.21
C PRO A 23 -2.60 -20.19 -4.26
N ILE A 24 -3.05 -19.82 -5.46
CA ILE A 24 -3.25 -20.71 -6.59
C ILE A 24 -2.28 -20.31 -7.72
N ALA A 25 -1.50 -21.28 -8.20
CA ALA A 25 -0.57 -21.07 -9.32
C ALA A 25 -1.31 -20.94 -10.66
N GLY A 26 -0.63 -20.39 -11.67
CA GLY A 26 -1.19 -20.17 -13.00
C GLY A 26 -1.97 -18.85 -13.12
N ASP A 27 -2.96 -18.84 -14.02
CA ASP A 27 -3.75 -17.67 -14.40
C ASP A 27 -4.91 -17.38 -13.42
N TRP A 28 -4.57 -17.33 -12.14
CA TRP A 28 -5.47 -16.94 -11.05
C TRP A 28 -4.99 -15.66 -10.41
N ASN A 29 -5.90 -14.81 -9.92
CA ASN A 29 -5.48 -13.57 -9.27
C ASN A 29 -4.66 -13.83 -8.00
N GLY A 30 -3.68 -12.95 -7.75
CA GLY A 30 -2.99 -12.89 -6.46
C GLY A 30 -3.79 -12.13 -5.41
N ALA A 31 -3.29 -12.13 -4.17
CA ALA A 31 -3.78 -11.35 -3.06
C ALA A 31 -2.74 -10.28 -2.68
N GLY A 32 -3.18 -9.03 -2.58
CA GLY A 32 -2.37 -7.88 -2.18
C GLY A 32 -2.90 -7.23 -0.90
N CYS A 33 -2.15 -6.26 -0.40
CA CYS A 33 -2.52 -5.43 0.75
C CYS A 33 -2.30 -3.95 0.38
N HIS A 34 -3.09 -3.45 -0.58
CA HIS A 34 -2.98 -2.07 -1.03
C HIS A 34 -3.02 -1.10 0.17
N THR A 35 -2.11 -0.12 0.17
CA THR A 35 -1.98 0.84 1.26
C THR A 35 -2.25 2.24 0.73
N ASN A 36 -3.35 2.84 1.18
CA ASN A 36 -3.67 4.23 0.89
C ASN A 36 -2.94 5.14 1.87
N PHE A 37 -2.29 6.19 1.36
CA PHE A 37 -1.53 7.13 2.19
C PHE A 37 -1.80 8.59 1.82
N SER A 38 -1.99 9.43 2.85
CA SER A 38 -2.04 10.88 2.70
C SER A 38 -1.52 11.61 3.93
N THR A 39 -0.90 12.77 3.72
CA THR A 39 -0.63 13.76 4.76
C THR A 39 -1.70 14.85 4.76
N LEU A 40 -1.68 15.75 5.75
CA LEU A 40 -2.58 16.92 5.75
C LEU A 40 -2.46 17.73 4.45
N PHE A 41 -1.23 18.07 4.04
CA PHE A 41 -0.95 18.83 2.82
C PHE A 41 -1.42 18.15 1.54
N MET A 42 -1.50 16.81 1.52
CA MET A 42 -2.04 16.08 0.36
C MET A 42 -3.56 16.22 0.27
N ARG A 43 -4.26 16.39 1.40
CA ARG A 43 -5.73 16.50 1.47
C ARG A 43 -6.23 17.93 1.29
N GLU A 44 -5.37 18.93 1.44
CA GLU A 44 -5.70 20.34 1.19
C GLU A 44 -5.87 20.63 -0.31
N PRO A 45 -6.62 21.67 -0.71
CA PRO A 45 -6.76 22.06 -2.12
C PRO A 45 -5.41 22.23 -2.81
N ASN A 46 -5.28 21.69 -4.04
CA ASN A 46 -4.02 21.61 -4.79
C ASN A 46 -2.94 20.70 -4.15
N GLY A 47 -3.30 19.84 -3.20
CA GLY A 47 -2.43 18.86 -2.55
C GLY A 47 -1.85 17.79 -3.49
N ILE A 48 -2.30 17.72 -4.74
CA ILE A 48 -1.77 16.82 -5.77
C ILE A 48 -0.25 16.97 -5.98
N ASN A 49 0.29 18.18 -5.81
CA ASN A 49 1.74 18.41 -5.92
C ASN A 49 2.52 17.70 -4.81
N ALA A 50 1.96 17.66 -3.58
CA ALA A 50 2.53 16.91 -2.48
C ALA A 50 2.46 15.40 -2.73
N ILE A 51 1.38 14.93 -3.37
CA ILE A 51 1.24 13.53 -3.81
C ILE A 51 2.33 13.17 -4.84
N HIS A 52 2.50 13.97 -5.89
CA HIS A 52 3.55 13.73 -6.89
C HIS A 52 4.95 13.73 -6.27
N THR A 53 5.24 14.68 -5.37
CA THR A 53 6.51 14.72 -4.63
C THR A 53 6.74 13.45 -3.82
N ALA A 54 5.72 12.94 -3.13
CA ALA A 54 5.82 11.70 -2.36
C ALA A 54 6.09 10.49 -3.26
N ILE A 55 5.42 10.42 -4.43
CA ILE A 55 5.62 9.34 -5.41
C ILE A 55 7.05 9.34 -5.94
N GLU A 56 7.62 10.51 -6.24
CA GLU A 56 9.03 10.60 -6.68
C GLU A 56 10.01 10.13 -5.59
N ARG A 57 9.74 10.45 -4.31
CA ARG A 57 10.54 9.91 -3.19
C ARG A 57 10.44 8.39 -3.08
N LEU A 58 9.23 7.84 -3.21
CA LEU A 58 9.00 6.39 -3.18
C LEU A 58 9.65 5.66 -4.36
N LYS A 59 9.69 6.30 -5.53
CA LYS A 59 10.36 5.78 -6.72
C LYS A 59 11.87 5.62 -6.51
N ALA A 60 12.51 6.61 -5.87
CA ALA A 60 13.94 6.54 -5.56
C ALA A 60 14.31 5.36 -4.64
N ARG A 61 13.38 4.90 -3.81
CA ARG A 61 13.58 3.79 -2.85
C ARG A 61 12.82 2.52 -3.23
N HIS A 62 12.49 2.34 -4.51
CA HIS A 62 11.70 1.18 -4.95
C HIS A 62 12.30 -0.15 -4.48
N HIS A 63 13.64 -0.32 -4.55
CA HIS A 63 14.29 -1.56 -4.12
C HIS A 63 14.10 -1.86 -2.63
N THR A 64 14.12 -0.82 -1.78
CA THR A 64 13.95 -0.93 -0.32
C THR A 64 12.49 -1.23 0.02
N HIS A 65 11.56 -0.77 -0.83
CA HIS A 65 10.12 -0.93 -0.63
C HIS A 65 9.55 -2.24 -1.16
N ILE A 66 10.04 -2.80 -2.28
CA ILE A 66 9.80 -4.17 -2.80
C ILE A 66 10.27 -4.30 -4.27
N LYS A 67 10.72 -5.51 -4.66
CA LYS A 67 11.33 -5.86 -5.98
C LYS A 67 10.36 -6.47 -7.03
N VAL A 68 9.06 -6.68 -6.75
CA VAL A 68 8.28 -7.74 -7.45
C VAL A 68 6.92 -7.34 -8.07
N TYR A 69 6.46 -6.08 -8.03
CA TYR A 69 5.11 -5.73 -8.55
C TYR A 69 5.14 -4.72 -9.70
N GLY A 70 4.12 -4.79 -10.58
CA GLY A 70 3.88 -3.90 -11.73
C GLY A 70 3.57 -2.45 -11.34
N ALA A 71 2.59 -1.77 -11.98
CA ALA A 71 2.26 -0.37 -11.69
C ALA A 71 2.13 -0.13 -10.17
N SER A 72 3.18 0.47 -9.60
CA SER A 72 3.48 0.33 -8.17
C SER A 72 2.60 1.24 -7.32
N ILE A 73 2.34 2.45 -7.80
CA ILE A 73 1.52 3.46 -7.13
C ILE A 73 0.42 3.92 -8.08
N ARG A 74 -0.81 4.07 -7.58
CA ARG A 74 -1.97 4.61 -8.30
C ARG A 74 -2.47 5.90 -7.65
N ILE A 75 -2.76 6.91 -8.45
CA ILE A 75 -3.58 8.06 -8.04
C ILE A 75 -5.03 7.74 -8.43
N PRO A 76 -5.99 7.68 -7.50
CA PRO A 76 -7.39 7.50 -7.83
C PRO A 76 -7.90 8.60 -8.76
N ARG A 77 -8.82 8.26 -9.67
CA ARG A 77 -9.39 9.24 -10.62
C ARG A 77 -9.98 10.46 -9.93
N GLN A 78 -10.73 10.25 -8.84
CA GLN A 78 -11.29 11.34 -8.04
C GLN A 78 -10.21 12.29 -7.49
N VAL A 79 -9.08 11.75 -7.03
CA VAL A 79 -7.96 12.55 -6.52
C VAL A 79 -7.32 13.39 -7.63
N ASP A 80 -7.25 12.85 -8.85
CA ASP A 80 -6.78 13.62 -10.01
C ASP A 80 -7.79 14.68 -10.46
N GLU A 81 -9.10 14.42 -10.37
CA GLU A 81 -10.15 15.39 -10.70
C GLU A 81 -10.22 16.53 -9.66
N GLU A 82 -10.15 16.22 -8.37
CA GLU A 82 -10.23 17.17 -7.24
C GLU A 82 -8.89 17.84 -6.92
N LYS A 83 -7.78 17.32 -7.48
CA LYS A 83 -6.41 17.78 -7.24
C LYS A 83 -5.98 17.76 -5.76
N CYS A 84 -6.59 16.91 -4.94
CA CYS A 84 -6.20 16.60 -3.57
C CYS A 84 -6.70 15.22 -3.13
N GLY A 85 -6.10 14.66 -2.07
CA GLY A 85 -6.52 13.37 -1.49
C GLY A 85 -5.36 12.48 -1.06
N TYR A 86 -5.21 11.33 -1.70
CA TYR A 86 -4.26 10.26 -1.33
C TYR A 86 -3.73 9.51 -2.55
N PHE A 87 -2.62 8.79 -2.39
CA PHE A 87 -2.16 7.77 -3.35
C PHE A 87 -2.34 6.36 -2.77
N GLU A 88 -2.42 5.37 -3.65
CA GLU A 88 -2.51 3.94 -3.32
C GLU A 88 -1.22 3.23 -3.70
N ASP A 89 -0.49 2.72 -2.72
CA ASP A 89 0.63 1.80 -2.93
C ASP A 89 0.11 0.37 -3.09
N ARG A 90 0.34 -0.22 -4.26
CA ARG A 90 -0.18 -1.55 -4.63
C ARG A 90 0.86 -2.66 -4.54
N ARG A 91 2.07 -2.34 -4.07
CA ARG A 91 3.18 -3.29 -3.92
C ARG A 91 3.07 -4.22 -2.70
N PRO A 92 2.49 -3.83 -1.55
CA PRO A 92 2.49 -4.73 -0.40
C PRO A 92 1.70 -6.01 -0.67
N ALA A 93 2.34 -7.14 -0.39
CA ALA A 93 1.74 -8.47 -0.47
C ALA A 93 0.71 -8.70 0.64
N TRP A 94 -0.22 -9.63 0.46
CA TRP A 94 -1.26 -9.94 1.45
C TRP A 94 -0.72 -10.35 2.84
N ASN A 95 0.45 -10.98 2.90
CA ASN A 95 1.15 -11.36 4.12
C ASN A 95 2.06 -10.27 4.71
N CYS A 96 2.09 -9.05 4.17
CA CYS A 96 2.98 -8.01 4.68
C CYS A 96 2.73 -7.69 6.16
N ASP A 97 3.76 -7.25 6.87
CA ASP A 97 3.58 -6.63 8.19
C ASP A 97 3.11 -5.18 7.99
N PRO A 98 1.89 -4.80 8.44
CA PRO A 98 1.41 -3.43 8.31
C PRO A 98 2.30 -2.41 9.03
N TYR A 99 2.99 -2.78 10.11
CA TYR A 99 3.88 -1.87 10.82
C TYR A 99 5.13 -1.55 10.01
N ALA A 100 5.72 -2.55 9.34
CA ALA A 100 6.86 -2.34 8.46
C ALA A 100 6.48 -1.47 7.24
N VAL A 101 5.34 -1.77 6.59
CA VAL A 101 4.84 -1.02 5.43
C VAL A 101 4.55 0.44 5.77
N THR A 102 3.85 0.69 6.88
CA THR A 102 3.55 2.06 7.30
C THR A 102 4.80 2.81 7.70
N SER A 103 5.73 2.18 8.43
CA SER A 103 6.99 2.81 8.84
C SER A 103 7.82 3.25 7.65
N ILE A 104 7.99 2.39 6.64
CA ILE A 104 8.83 2.72 5.48
C ILE A 104 8.22 3.81 4.60
N ILE A 105 6.89 3.85 4.46
CA ILE A 105 6.19 4.93 3.75
C ILE A 105 6.41 6.25 4.50
N VAL A 106 6.24 6.29 5.83
CA VAL A 106 6.44 7.52 6.62
C VAL A 106 7.89 7.99 6.57
N ARG A 107 8.86 7.10 6.71
CA ARG A 107 10.30 7.43 6.62
C ARG A 107 10.67 8.03 5.27
N THR A 108 10.16 7.46 4.19
CA THR A 108 10.47 7.91 2.83
C THR A 108 9.74 9.21 2.49
N VAL A 109 8.44 9.28 2.78
CA VAL A 109 7.59 10.40 2.36
C VAL A 109 7.73 11.59 3.30
N CYS A 110 7.68 11.38 4.61
CA CYS A 110 7.62 12.46 5.59
C CYS A 110 9.00 12.86 6.12
N LEU A 111 9.89 11.89 6.36
CA LEU A 111 11.22 12.17 6.93
C LEU A 111 12.29 12.40 5.87
N GLY A 112 12.00 12.05 4.61
CA GLY A 112 12.94 12.25 3.49
C GLY A 112 14.22 11.43 3.63
N GLU A 113 14.19 10.33 4.37
CA GLU A 113 15.34 9.45 4.51
C GLU A 113 15.77 8.95 3.13
N GLN A 114 17.06 9.09 2.83
CA GLN A 114 17.73 8.53 1.65
C GLN A 114 18.70 7.48 2.19
N ASP A 115 18.64 6.27 1.63
CA ASP A 115 19.52 5.15 2.05
C ASP A 115 21.01 5.48 1.79
#